data_AF-A0A3D9C7X8-F1
#
_entry.id   AF-A0A3D9C7X8-F1
#
_cell.length_a   1.000
_cell.length_b   1.000
_cell.length_c   1.000
_cell.angle_alpha   90.00
_cell.angle_beta   90.00
_cell.angle_gamma   90.00
#
_symmetry.space_group_name_H-M   'P 1'
#
loop_
_entity.id
_entity.type
_entity.pdbx_description
1 polymer ?
#
loop_
_entity_poly.entity_id
_entity_poly.type
_entity_poly.pdbx_seq_one_letter_code
_entity_poly.pdbx_strand_id
1 'polypeptide(L)' 'MIKVELPGSKIVEAIIEAEEYYLQVQGFFIKYDVVFDKVCMKIEPKEGFEFDPTDIFHLAWYVKDHMQHRDQ' A
#
# COMPACT_ATOMS: atom_id res chain seq x y z
N MET A 1 1.95 -12.65 -9.08
CA MET A 1 2.51 -11.29 -8.93
C MET A 1 1.82 -10.25 -9.83
N ILE A 2 1.18 -9.26 -9.21
CA ILE A 2 0.56 -8.07 -9.83
C ILE A 2 1.51 -6.88 -9.67
N LYS A 3 1.55 -6.00 -10.67
CA LYS A 3 2.46 -4.85 -10.72
C LYS A 3 1.66 -3.54 -10.75
N VAL A 4 1.94 -2.64 -9.82
CA VAL A 4 1.34 -1.30 -9.74
C VAL A 4 2.43 -0.25 -9.91
N GLU A 5 2.22 0.69 -10.84
CA GLU A 5 3.08 1.85 -10.99
C GLU A 5 2.60 2.98 -10.09
N LEU A 6 3.52 3.53 -9.31
CA LEU A 6 3.28 4.61 -8.37
C LEU A 6 3.71 5.94 -8.99
N PRO A 7 3.01 7.04 -8.70
CA PRO A 7 3.32 8.34 -9.30
C PRO A 7 4.61 9.00 -8.77
N GLY A 8 5.31 8.37 -7.82
CA GLY A 8 6.62 8.81 -7.35
C GLY A 8 7.12 8.05 -6.13
N SER A 9 8.42 8.18 -5.82
CA SER A 9 9.05 7.51 -4.67
C SER A 9 8.49 7.97 -3.32
N LYS A 10 8.02 9.23 -3.23
CA LYS A 10 7.35 9.76 -2.03
C LYS A 10 6.09 8.96 -1.64
N ILE A 11 5.46 8.29 -2.61
CA ILE A 11 4.30 7.44 -2.34
C ILE A 11 4.72 6.14 -1.67
N VAL A 12 5.89 5.59 -2.03
CA VAL A 12 6.44 4.41 -1.35
C VAL A 12 6.70 4.75 0.11
N GLU A 13 7.34 5.89 0.38
CA GLU A 13 7.57 6.39 1.74
C GLU A 13 6.26 6.54 2.51
N ALA A 14 5.25 7.19 1.90
CA ALA A 14 3.95 7.37 2.54
C ALA A 14 3.19 6.06 2.79
N ILE A 15 3.34 5.04 1.94
CA ILE A 15 2.76 3.70 2.17
C ILE A 15 3.40 3.04 3.39
N ILE A 16 4.73 3.06 3.47
CA ILE A 16 5.48 2.45 4.58
C ILE A 16 5.17 3.17 5.89
N GLU A 17 5.11 4.49 5.88
CA GLU A 17 4.73 5.26 7.07
C GLU A 17 3.28 4.97 7.48
N ALA A 18 2.32 4.96 6.53
CA ALA A 18 0.91 4.71 6.85
C ALA A 18 0.66 3.30 7.40
N GLU A 19 1.53 2.32 7.10
CA GLU A 19 1.47 0.98 7.70
C GLU A 19 1.60 1.03 9.22
N GLU A 20 2.35 1.98 9.78
CA GLU A 20 2.53 2.10 11.23
C GLU A 20 1.26 2.60 11.94
N TYR A 21 0.39 3.35 11.25
CA TYR A 21 -0.73 4.07 11.87
C TYR A 21 -2.11 3.55 11.47
N TYR A 22 -2.27 2.96 10.28
CA TYR A 22 -3.58 2.63 9.72
C TYR A 22 -3.80 1.12 9.64
N LEU A 23 -4.77 0.62 10.41
CA LEU A 23 -5.16 -0.81 10.43
C LEU A 23 -5.48 -1.37 9.03
N GLN A 24 -6.04 -0.54 8.15
CA GLN A 24 -6.38 -0.95 6.79
C GLN A 24 -5.13 -1.11 5.91
N VAL A 25 -4.11 -0.29 6.12
CA VAL A 25 -2.81 -0.46 5.45
C VAL A 25 -2.10 -1.70 5.99
N GLN A 26 -2.12 -1.92 7.31
CA GLN A 26 -1.61 -3.18 7.90
C GLN A 26 -2.35 -4.41 7.34
N GLY A 27 -3.67 -4.33 7.23
CA GLY A 27 -4.49 -5.38 6.63
C GLY A 27 -4.07 -5.71 5.20
N PHE A 28 -3.65 -4.71 4.42
CA PHE A 28 -3.06 -4.91 3.09
C PHE A 28 -1.78 -5.76 3.17
N PHE A 29 -0.82 -5.39 4.02
CA PHE A 29 0.44 -6.13 4.19
C PHE A 29 0.28 -7.51 4.85
N ILE A 30 -0.82 -7.75 5.57
CA ILE A 30 -1.19 -9.08 6.04
C ILE A 30 -1.60 -9.97 4.86
N LYS A 31 -2.46 -9.47 3.97
CA LYS A 31 -2.98 -10.23 2.81
C LYS A 31 -1.95 -10.45 1.70
N TYR A 32 -1.04 -9.51 1.50
CA TYR A 32 -0.15 -9.49 0.34
C TYR A 32 1.34 -9.49 0.75
N ASP A 33 2.16 -10.26 0.04
CA ASP A 33 3.60 -10.05 -0.01
C ASP A 33 3.87 -8.86 -0.94
N VAL A 34 4.53 -7.83 -0.42
CA VAL A 34 4.74 -6.55 -1.10
C VAL A 34 6.23 -6.28 -1.26
N VAL A 35 6.67 -6.01 -2.48
CA VAL A 35 8.05 -5.60 -2.79
C VAL A 35 8.04 -4.27 -3.53
N PHE A 36 8.75 -3.29 -3.00
CA PHE A 36 8.94 -2.00 -3.65
C PHE A 36 10.21 -1.98 -4.50
N ASP A 37 10.08 -1.51 -5.73
CA ASP A 37 11.16 -1.35 -6.71
C ASP A 37 11.05 0.04 -7.34
N LYS A 38 11.79 1.00 -6.78
CA LYS A 38 11.75 2.43 -7.15
C LYS A 38 10.34 3.04 -7.03
N VAL A 39 9.62 3.15 -8.14
CA VAL A 39 8.25 3.68 -8.24
C VAL A 39 7.26 2.57 -8.60
N CYS A 40 7.61 1.32 -8.32
CA CYS A 40 6.78 0.17 -8.61
C CYS A 40 6.54 -0.62 -7.33
N MET A 41 5.28 -1.01 -7.12
CA MET A 41 4.87 -1.94 -6.08
C MET A 41 4.49 -3.27 -6.74
N LYS A 42 5.19 -4.34 -6.37
CA LYS A 42 4.89 -5.72 -6.78
C LYS A 42 4.17 -6.40 -5.63
N ILE A 43 3.03 -7.02 -5.92
CA ILE A 43 2.12 -7.58 -4.93
C ILE A 43 1.72 -9.00 -5.30
N GLU A 44 1.73 -9.87 -4.30
CA GLU A 44 1.34 -11.28 -4.43
C GLU A 44 0.44 -11.66 -3.26
N PRO A 45 -0.77 -12.19 -3.50
CA PRO A 45 -1.61 -12.70 -2.41
C PRO A 45 -0.89 -13.82 -1.67
N LYS A 46 -0.88 -13.74 -0.33
CA LYS A 46 -0.40 -14.85 0.50
C LYS A 46 -1.37 -16.02 0.46
N GLU A 47 -0.92 -17.18 0.92
CA GLU A 47 -1.75 -18.38 0.99
C GLU A 47 -3.07 -18.13 1.74
N GLY A 48 -4.19 -18.55 1.13
CA GLY A 48 -5.53 -18.35 1.69
C GLY A 48 -6.16 -16.99 1.39
N PHE A 49 -5.46 -16.09 0.68
CA PHE A 49 -6.01 -14.82 0.21
C PHE A 49 -6.12 -14.78 -1.32
N GLU A 50 -7.15 -14.11 -1.80
CA GLU A 50 -7.33 -13.81 -3.22
C GLU A 50 -7.09 -12.33 -3.48
N PHE A 51 -6.63 -12.00 -4.69
CA PHE A 51 -6.46 -10.61 -5.07
C PHE A 51 -7.82 -9.92 -5.23
N ASP A 52 -8.00 -8.83 -4.49
CA ASP A 52 -9.14 -7.92 -4.64
C ASP A 52 -8.63 -6.54 -5.08
N PRO A 53 -9.02 -6.04 -6.27
CA PRO A 53 -8.61 -4.71 -6.71
C PRO A 53 -9.07 -3.59 -5.77
N THR A 54 -10.13 -3.79 -4.98
CA THR A 54 -10.60 -2.80 -3.99
C THR A 54 -9.57 -2.54 -2.89
N ASP A 55 -8.73 -3.52 -2.55
CA ASP A 55 -7.65 -3.36 -1.58
C ASP A 55 -6.63 -2.29 -2.03
N ILE A 56 -6.37 -2.15 -3.33
CA ILE A 56 -5.49 -1.12 -3.89
C ILE A 56 -6.12 0.28 -3.78
N PHE A 57 -7.43 0.39 -4.03
CA PHE A 57 -8.14 1.65 -3.85
C PHE A 57 -8.15 2.09 -2.39
N HIS A 58 -8.40 1.17 -1.46
CA HIS A 58 -8.33 1.46 -0.03
C HIS A 58 -6.92 1.88 0.38
N LEU A 59 -5.88 1.14 -0.03
CA LEU A 59 -4.49 1.52 0.22
C LEU A 59 -4.22 2.96 -0.24
N ALA A 60 -4.58 3.29 -1.48
CA ALA A 60 -4.39 4.64 -2.03
C ALA A 60 -5.15 5.71 -1.22
N TRP A 61 -6.36 5.41 -0.75
CA TRP A 61 -7.16 6.32 0.06
C TRP A 61 -6.51 6.64 1.39
N TYR A 62 -6.07 5.62 2.14
CA TYR A 62 -5.41 5.81 3.44
C TYR A 62 -4.04 6.47 3.32
N VAL A 63 -3.29 6.16 2.26
CA VAL A 63 -2.01 6.86 1.99
C VAL A 63 -2.23 8.34 1.71
N LYS A 64 -3.26 8.67 0.93
CA LYS A 64 -3.64 10.07 0.70
C LYS A 64 -4.03 10.76 2.01
N ASP A 65 -4.84 10.11 2.84
CA ASP A 65 -5.27 10.63 4.14
C ASP A 65 -4.06 10.90 5.06
N HIS A 66 -3.14 9.95 5.16
CA HIS A 66 -1.87 10.11 5.89
C HIS A 66 -1.10 11.34 5.40
N MET A 67 -0.91 11.47 4.08
CA MET A 67 -0.18 12.59 3.50
C MET A 67 -0.85 13.95 3.73
N GLN A 68 -2.18 14.00 3.92
CA GLN A 68 -2.90 15.24 4.21
C GLN A 68 -2.80 15.67 5.67
N HIS A 69 -2.59 14.72 6.59
CA HIS A 69 -2.56 14.98 8.03
C HIS A 69 -1.17 14.88 8.63
N ARG A 70 -0.15 14.50 7.85
CA ARG A 70 1.27 14.37 8.27
C ARG A 70 1.88 15.65 8.85
N ASP A 71 1.38 16.82 8.46
CA ASP A 71 1.90 18.14 8.87
C ASP A 71 1.05 18.81 9.96
N GLN A 72 0.10 18.10 10.57
CA GLN A 72 -0.74 18.58 11.69
C GLN A 72 -0.24 18.04 13.03
#